data_AF-A0A929ATT3-F1
#
_entry.id   AF-A0A929ATT3-F1
#
_cell.length_a   1.000
_cell.length_b   1.000
_cell.length_c   1.000
_cell.angle_alpha   90.00
_cell.angle_beta   90.00
_cell.angle_gamma   90.00
#
_symmetry.space_group_name_H-M   'P 1'
#
loop_
_entity.id
_entity.type
_entity.pdbx_description
1 polymer ?
#
loop_
_entity_poly.entity_id
_entity_poly.type
_entity_poly.pdbx_seq_one_letter_code
_entity_poly.pdbx_strand_id
1 'polypeptide(L)'
;APQLPRFPAPPTWLAVFLLGGYLLCSLNINKDDRYILPLLPVISVVLAYGLTLWKGRWAKNIRWGTVGLASLLMILNLFPLGGTAFSPILSPFQYRPYLGQPFPHSQVIDEIIETSPYLRTTLGVLPSTPEINQHNFNYYGALQDFQVYGRQVGTQQEQLQQDVRSLSWFLTKTGEQGSVPEAQGAMVQTVEQGGDFGLQKSWNLPDGSILKLYHRRELSVEVQLESGVGSQGSGDKIQLDKVTVPDKVPPGVPVPINYEWVGTWEQLQSGIVLLTWTGTPQHRWLHDHGIGMGELHFNSKWVTSRDANTIQNSQFRVVERTAMLPPGDIPAGSYSLEATYLNRETGETYPIQVPPVTVTIDPTATVTPAPELDLLTQLRTLAVNLPKGTDALEPIFEQTGRINQYDPIQDYLVQADLALAHRLRLEPQNLEWAYGLALSRVLQEDAGGAIAALKRVVELDSDNPYARAYLAFVYLYQWRGKNAQDALKPALKLNPNLPELQALSGVAALLQGNVFRAWQIFQALQL
;
A
#
# COMPACT_ATOMS: atom_id res chain seq x y z
N ALA A 1 7.42 -54.57 46.97
CA ALA A 1 7.07 -53.84 45.74
C ALA A 1 7.33 -52.36 45.96
N PRO A 2 8.11 -51.66 45.12
CA PRO A 2 8.26 -50.23 45.29
C PRO A 2 6.91 -49.58 44.97
N GLN A 3 6.44 -48.71 45.87
CA GLN A 3 5.23 -47.93 45.66
C GLN A 3 5.46 -47.04 44.43
N LEU A 4 4.66 -47.24 43.38
CA LEU A 4 4.59 -46.31 42.26
C LEU A 4 4.22 -44.93 42.82
N PRO A 5 4.91 -43.85 42.42
CA PRO A 5 4.59 -42.51 42.90
C PRO A 5 3.12 -42.20 42.58
N ARG A 6 2.36 -41.83 43.61
CA ARG A 6 1.03 -41.22 43.44
C ARG A 6 1.25 -39.84 42.83
N PHE A 7 1.13 -39.74 41.51
CA PHE A 7 1.03 -38.45 40.86
C PHE A 7 -0.27 -37.76 41.33
N PRO A 8 -0.23 -36.47 41.71
CA PRO A 8 -1.42 -35.72 42.09
C PRO A 8 -2.37 -35.61 40.88
N ALA A 9 -3.65 -35.34 41.14
CA ALA A 9 -4.71 -35.15 40.14
C ALA A 9 -4.24 -34.31 38.93
N PRO A 10 -4.80 -34.52 37.71
CA PRO A 10 -4.44 -33.73 36.54
C PRO A 10 -4.50 -32.25 36.91
N PRO A 11 -3.40 -31.51 36.76
CA PRO A 11 -3.26 -30.24 37.46
C PRO A 11 -4.25 -29.24 36.85
N THR A 12 -5.02 -28.57 37.72
CA THR A 12 -6.10 -27.63 37.38
C THR A 12 -5.71 -26.62 36.29
N TRP A 13 -4.42 -26.28 36.18
CA TRP A 13 -3.91 -25.41 35.13
C TRP A 13 -4.11 -25.95 33.70
N LEU A 14 -4.07 -27.27 33.47
CA LEU A 14 -4.33 -27.87 32.15
C LEU A 14 -5.77 -27.59 31.71
N ALA A 15 -6.72 -27.75 32.63
CA ALA A 15 -8.13 -27.48 32.35
C ALA A 15 -8.39 -25.98 32.15
N VAL A 16 -7.78 -25.13 32.98
CA VAL A 16 -7.84 -23.67 32.82
C VAL A 16 -7.27 -23.23 31.47
N PHE A 17 -6.13 -23.79 31.05
CA PHE A 17 -5.52 -23.46 29.78
C PHE A 17 -6.37 -23.93 28.59
N LEU A 18 -6.89 -25.16 28.62
CA LEU A 18 -7.72 -25.69 27.53
C LEU A 18 -9.04 -24.93 27.41
N LEU A 19 -9.75 -24.71 28.51
CA LEU A 19 -11.03 -24.01 28.50
C LEU A 19 -10.86 -22.52 28.19
N GLY A 20 -9.88 -21.86 28.83
CA GLY A 20 -9.59 -20.45 28.60
C GLY A 20 -9.09 -20.20 27.18
N GLY A 21 -8.16 -21.01 26.70
CA GLY A 21 -7.66 -20.91 25.33
C GLY A 21 -8.73 -21.25 24.30
N TYR A 22 -9.58 -22.26 24.52
CA TYR A 22 -10.74 -22.52 23.66
C TYR A 22 -11.68 -21.32 23.58
N LEU A 23 -12.02 -20.70 24.71
CA LEU A 23 -12.86 -19.50 24.73
C LEU A 23 -12.21 -18.34 23.96
N LEU A 24 -10.92 -18.06 24.22
CA LEU A 24 -10.19 -17.00 23.53
C LEU A 24 -10.09 -17.26 22.02
N CYS A 25 -9.77 -18.48 21.60
CA CYS A 25 -9.74 -18.88 20.19
C CYS A 25 -11.14 -18.81 19.56
N SER A 26 -12.20 -19.08 20.32
CA SER A 26 -13.60 -18.97 19.86
C SER A 26 -14.06 -17.53 19.66
N LEU A 27 -13.39 -16.55 20.27
CA LEU A 27 -13.65 -15.13 20.03
C LEU A 27 -12.99 -14.63 18.73
N ASN A 28 -12.06 -15.38 18.14
CA ASN A 28 -11.48 -15.02 16.86
C ASN A 28 -12.54 -15.09 15.75
N ILE A 29 -12.66 -14.03 14.94
CA ILE A 29 -13.59 -13.96 13.80
C ILE A 29 -13.22 -15.03 12.76
N ASN A 30 -11.92 -15.26 12.55
CA ASN A 30 -11.44 -16.25 11.60
C ASN A 30 -11.42 -17.65 12.25
N LYS A 31 -12.14 -18.60 11.66
CA LYS A 31 -12.34 -19.98 12.18
C LYS A 31 -11.40 -21.00 11.55
N ASP A 32 -10.17 -20.60 11.25
CA ASP A 32 -9.14 -21.50 10.76
C ASP A 32 -8.58 -22.37 11.90
N ASP A 33 -8.43 -23.67 11.65
CA ASP A 33 -7.91 -24.66 12.60
C ASP A 33 -6.50 -24.29 13.13
N ARG A 34 -5.73 -23.48 12.40
CA ARG A 34 -4.43 -23.01 12.87
C ARG A 34 -4.51 -22.22 14.18
N TYR A 35 -5.64 -21.57 14.45
CA TYR A 35 -5.80 -20.74 15.65
C TYR A 35 -5.99 -21.57 16.92
N ILE A 36 -6.34 -22.86 16.81
CA ILE A 36 -6.38 -23.77 17.97
C ILE A 36 -5.06 -24.53 18.19
N LEU A 37 -4.07 -24.38 17.30
CA LEU A 37 -2.74 -25.00 17.45
C LEU A 37 -2.09 -24.77 18.82
N PRO A 38 -2.20 -23.58 19.46
CA PRO A 38 -1.65 -23.37 20.80
C PRO A 38 -2.21 -24.31 21.89
N LEU A 39 -3.37 -24.93 21.66
CA LEU A 39 -3.98 -25.91 22.57
C LEU A 39 -3.37 -27.31 22.43
N LEU A 40 -2.79 -27.64 21.27
CA LEU A 40 -2.31 -29.00 20.96
C LEU A 40 -1.25 -29.54 21.93
N PRO A 41 -0.25 -28.76 22.40
CA PRO A 41 0.71 -29.26 23.38
C PRO A 41 0.05 -29.70 24.69
N VAL A 42 -0.94 -28.93 25.15
CA VAL A 42 -1.67 -29.22 26.39
C VAL A 42 -2.57 -30.44 26.23
N ILE A 43 -3.26 -30.56 25.09
CA ILE A 43 -4.01 -31.77 24.71
C ILE A 43 -3.07 -32.99 24.68
N SER A 44 -1.88 -32.85 24.11
CA SER A 44 -0.88 -33.93 24.02
C SER A 44 -0.41 -34.41 25.39
N VAL A 45 -0.21 -33.50 26.36
CA VAL A 45 0.13 -33.87 27.75
C VAL A 45 -1.01 -34.65 28.41
N VAL A 46 -2.26 -34.22 28.23
CA VAL A 46 -3.43 -34.92 28.78
C VAL A 46 -3.56 -36.33 28.17
N LEU A 47 -3.40 -36.46 26.85
CA LEU A 47 -3.45 -37.75 26.16
C LEU A 47 -2.30 -38.67 26.59
N ALA A 48 -1.08 -38.13 26.71
CA ALA A 48 0.09 -38.86 27.18
C ALA A 48 -0.12 -39.39 28.61
N TYR A 49 -0.65 -38.54 29.50
CA TYR A 49 -1.01 -38.95 30.85
C TYR A 49 -2.04 -40.10 30.83
N GLY A 50 -3.11 -39.98 30.04
CA GLY A 50 -4.10 -41.05 29.86
C GLY A 50 -3.47 -42.37 29.40
N LEU A 51 -2.51 -42.31 28.47
CA LEU A 51 -1.80 -43.50 27.98
C LEU A 51 -0.94 -44.17 29.07
N THR A 52 -0.41 -43.40 30.04
CA THR A 52 0.32 -43.96 31.19
C THR A 52 -0.59 -44.70 32.19
N LEU A 53 -1.88 -44.36 32.24
CA LEU A 53 -2.84 -45.00 33.14
C LEU A 53 -3.25 -46.41 32.70
N TRP A 54 -2.99 -46.80 31.44
CA TRP A 54 -3.28 -48.15 30.96
C TRP A 54 -2.38 -49.18 31.63
N LYS A 55 -2.99 -50.10 32.40
CA LYS A 55 -2.33 -51.19 33.14
C LYS A 55 -2.81 -52.55 32.61
N GLY A 56 -1.93 -53.56 32.60
CA GLY A 56 -2.24 -54.93 32.18
C GLY A 56 -1.21 -55.54 31.23
N ARG A 57 -1.42 -56.80 30.82
CA ARG A 57 -0.47 -57.58 29.98
C ARG A 57 -0.12 -56.93 28.63
N TRP A 58 -0.98 -56.05 28.13
CA TRP A 58 -0.81 -55.35 26.86
C TRP A 58 -0.29 -53.93 26.99
N ALA A 59 -0.06 -53.41 28.21
CA ALA A 59 0.28 -51.99 28.42
C ALA A 59 1.54 -51.56 27.65
N LYS A 60 2.57 -52.41 27.61
CA LYS A 60 3.79 -52.15 26.84
C LYS A 60 3.52 -52.10 25.33
N ASN A 61 2.76 -53.07 24.81
CA ASN A 61 2.46 -53.18 23.39
C ASN A 61 1.58 -52.02 22.91
N ILE A 62 0.63 -51.60 23.73
CA ILE A 62 -0.23 -50.46 23.43
C ILE A 62 0.59 -49.17 23.36
N ARG A 63 1.43 -48.89 24.37
CA ARG A 63 2.24 -47.66 24.39
C ARG A 63 3.19 -47.58 23.19
N TRP A 64 3.94 -48.65 22.92
CA TRP A 64 4.84 -48.70 21.78
C TRP A 64 4.09 -48.75 20.44
N GLY A 65 2.92 -49.36 20.40
CA GLY A 65 2.02 -49.32 19.25
C GLY A 65 1.50 -47.92 18.97
N THR A 66 1.12 -47.15 20.00
CA THR A 66 0.71 -45.75 19.87
C THR A 66 1.87 -44.88 19.39
N VAL A 67 3.08 -45.05 19.93
CA VAL A 67 4.27 -44.33 19.46
C VAL A 67 4.56 -44.67 17.99
N GLY A 68 4.60 -45.96 17.65
CA GLY A 68 4.85 -46.41 16.28
C GLY A 68 3.79 -45.90 15.29
N LEU A 69 2.50 -45.97 15.65
CA LEU A 69 1.42 -45.45 14.84
C LEU A 69 1.50 -43.92 14.71
N ALA A 70 1.74 -43.18 15.81
CA ALA A 70 1.86 -41.73 15.77
C ALA A 70 3.07 -41.28 14.92
N SER A 71 4.22 -41.94 15.06
CA SER A 71 5.40 -41.67 14.22
C SER A 71 5.14 -41.99 12.75
N LEU A 72 4.46 -43.09 12.45
CA LEU A 72 4.07 -43.44 11.09
C LEU A 72 3.12 -42.39 10.50
N LEU A 73 2.08 -42.00 11.24
CA LEU A 73 1.14 -40.96 10.84
C LEU A 73 1.83 -39.62 10.63
N MET A 74 2.73 -39.23 11.53
CA MET A 74 3.53 -38.00 11.41
C MET A 74 4.36 -38.03 10.13
N ILE A 75 5.07 -39.13 9.85
CA ILE A 75 5.89 -39.28 8.64
C ILE A 75 5.01 -39.21 7.37
N LEU A 76 3.86 -39.88 7.36
CA LEU A 76 2.92 -39.87 6.22
C LEU A 76 2.26 -38.50 5.98
N ASN A 77 2.15 -37.69 7.03
CA ASN A 77 1.65 -36.31 6.96
C ASN A 77 2.74 -35.33 6.49
N LEU A 78 3.96 -35.46 7.02
CA LEU A 78 5.08 -34.57 6.70
C LEU A 78 5.64 -34.83 5.29
N PHE A 79 5.66 -36.08 4.84
CA PHE A 79 6.30 -36.47 3.58
C PHE A 79 5.29 -37.11 2.61
N PRO A 80 5.35 -36.77 1.31
CA PRO A 80 4.49 -37.37 0.29
C PRO A 80 5.00 -38.77 -0.12
N LEU A 81 5.06 -39.72 0.82
CA LEU A 81 5.67 -41.05 0.63
C LEU A 81 4.83 -42.05 -0.19
N GLY A 82 3.69 -41.63 -0.76
CA GLY A 82 2.84 -42.46 -1.61
C GLY A 82 2.00 -43.50 -0.85
N GLY A 83 0.93 -43.98 -1.49
CA GLY A 83 -0.03 -44.93 -0.90
C GLY A 83 -1.45 -44.37 -0.88
N THR A 84 -2.19 -44.53 -1.99
CA THR A 84 -3.56 -44.01 -2.18
C THR A 84 -4.60 -44.68 -1.28
N ALA A 85 -4.29 -45.82 -0.66
CA ALA A 85 -5.26 -46.61 0.10
C ALA A 85 -5.42 -46.18 1.57
N PHE A 86 -4.34 -45.77 2.26
CA PHE A 86 -4.37 -45.53 3.72
C PHE A 86 -4.13 -44.08 4.11
N SER A 87 -3.39 -43.33 3.29
CA SER A 87 -3.00 -41.94 3.57
C SER A 87 -4.21 -40.99 3.67
N PRO A 88 -5.25 -41.06 2.81
CA PRO A 88 -6.42 -40.17 2.89
C PRO A 88 -7.33 -40.48 4.08
N ILE A 89 -7.41 -41.74 4.51
CA ILE A 89 -8.26 -42.18 5.64
C ILE A 89 -7.70 -41.68 6.97
N LEU A 90 -6.38 -41.71 7.11
CA LEU A 90 -5.69 -41.37 8.36
C LEU A 90 -5.21 -39.92 8.42
N SER A 91 -5.14 -39.25 7.27
CA SER A 91 -4.85 -37.83 7.13
C SER A 91 -5.67 -37.25 5.98
N PRO A 92 -6.90 -36.78 6.27
CA PRO A 92 -7.77 -36.20 5.25
C PRO A 92 -7.34 -34.79 4.82
N PHE A 93 -6.59 -34.07 5.66
CA PHE A 93 -6.13 -32.70 5.40
C PHE A 93 -4.62 -32.68 5.09
N GLN A 94 -4.26 -32.91 3.83
CA GLN A 94 -2.87 -32.97 3.38
C GLN A 94 -2.47 -31.68 2.66
N TYR A 95 -1.69 -30.85 3.35
CA TYR A 95 -1.06 -29.67 2.74
C TYR A 95 0.28 -30.06 2.11
N ARG A 96 0.23 -30.82 1.02
CA ARG A 96 1.44 -31.25 0.29
C ARG A 96 1.86 -30.18 -0.70
N PRO A 97 3.18 -30.01 -0.95
CA PRO A 97 3.64 -29.22 -2.07
C PRO A 97 3.01 -29.73 -3.37
N TYR A 98 2.55 -28.81 -4.20
CA TYR A 98 2.08 -29.15 -5.53
C TYR A 98 3.27 -29.61 -6.38
N LEU A 99 3.21 -30.86 -6.88
CA LEU A 99 4.28 -31.49 -7.69
C LEU A 99 3.90 -31.64 -9.17
N GLY A 100 2.79 -31.03 -9.59
CA GLY A 100 2.32 -31.09 -10.98
C GLY A 100 3.01 -30.07 -11.88
N GLN A 101 2.37 -29.75 -13.01
CA GLN A 101 2.87 -28.77 -13.97
C GLN A 101 2.88 -27.36 -13.35
N PRO A 102 4.01 -26.64 -13.37
CA PRO A 102 4.09 -25.32 -12.75
C PRO A 102 3.06 -24.38 -13.36
N PHE A 103 2.42 -23.60 -12.49
CA PHE A 103 1.56 -22.51 -12.91
C PHE A 103 2.39 -21.41 -13.58
N PRO A 104 1.82 -20.62 -14.50
CA PRO A 104 2.56 -19.68 -15.34
C PRO A 104 2.98 -18.40 -14.60
N HIS A 105 3.18 -18.42 -13.27
CA HIS A 105 3.48 -17.22 -12.49
C HIS A 105 4.73 -16.51 -12.99
N SER A 106 5.86 -17.22 -13.12
CA SER A 106 7.10 -16.62 -13.61
C SER A 106 6.94 -16.09 -15.02
N GLN A 107 6.21 -16.81 -15.89
CA GLN A 107 5.97 -16.40 -17.27
C GLN A 107 5.16 -15.10 -17.37
N VAL A 108 4.19 -14.89 -16.47
CA VAL A 108 3.45 -13.63 -16.36
C VAL A 108 4.37 -12.49 -15.92
N ILE A 109 5.20 -12.72 -14.90
CA ILE A 109 6.15 -11.71 -14.41
C ILE A 109 7.17 -11.36 -15.51
N ASP A 110 7.74 -12.36 -16.17
CA ASP A 110 8.73 -12.18 -17.23
C ASP A 110 8.11 -11.43 -18.42
N GLU A 111 6.88 -11.75 -18.84
CA GLU A 111 6.16 -11.03 -19.91
C GLU A 111 5.96 -9.53 -19.58
N ILE A 112 5.62 -9.21 -18.32
CA ILE A 112 5.48 -7.82 -17.87
C ILE A 112 6.83 -7.09 -17.92
N ILE A 113 7.88 -7.73 -17.41
CA ILE A 113 9.24 -7.15 -17.37
C ILE A 113 9.80 -6.96 -18.79
N GLU A 114 9.62 -7.93 -19.67
CA GLU A 114 10.05 -7.83 -21.08
C GLU A 114 9.31 -6.70 -21.81
N THR A 115 8.03 -6.48 -21.49
CA THR A 115 7.21 -5.41 -22.09
C THR A 115 7.56 -4.02 -21.51
N SER A 116 7.93 -3.94 -20.24
CA SER A 116 8.18 -2.67 -19.53
C SER A 116 9.45 -2.76 -18.66
N PRO A 117 10.64 -2.90 -19.26
CA PRO A 117 11.87 -3.25 -18.55
C PRO A 117 12.38 -2.16 -17.59
N TYR A 118 11.94 -0.92 -17.78
CA TYR A 118 12.36 0.26 -17.03
C TYR A 118 11.34 0.75 -15.99
N LEU A 119 10.30 -0.05 -15.72
CA LEU A 119 9.24 0.31 -14.79
C LEU A 119 9.08 -0.75 -13.70
N ARG A 120 8.83 -0.30 -12.48
CA ARG A 120 8.21 -1.09 -11.42
C ARG A 120 6.72 -1.10 -11.71
N THR A 121 6.13 -2.29 -11.76
CA THR A 121 4.74 -2.49 -12.17
C THR A 121 3.89 -3.03 -11.04
N THR A 122 2.70 -2.47 -10.87
CA THR A 122 1.64 -3.05 -10.05
C THR A 122 0.65 -3.82 -10.93
N LEU A 123 0.56 -5.13 -10.71
CA LEU A 123 -0.37 -6.04 -11.37
C LEU A 123 -1.65 -6.19 -10.54
N GLY A 124 -2.79 -5.76 -11.11
CA GLY A 124 -4.11 -6.02 -10.55
C GLY A 124 -4.51 -7.48 -10.74
N VAL A 125 -4.52 -8.27 -9.67
CA VAL A 125 -4.88 -9.69 -9.69
C VAL A 125 -6.34 -9.85 -9.25
N LEU A 126 -7.23 -10.09 -10.22
CA LEU A 126 -8.67 -10.23 -9.96
C LEU A 126 -9.09 -11.61 -9.42
N PRO A 127 -8.49 -12.75 -9.79
CA PRO A 127 -8.81 -14.04 -9.16
C PRO A 127 -8.13 -14.19 -7.80
N SER A 128 -8.69 -15.03 -6.93
CA SER A 128 -8.13 -15.35 -5.62
C SER A 128 -8.32 -16.83 -5.26
N THR A 129 -7.71 -17.73 -6.05
CA THR A 129 -7.60 -19.16 -5.74
C THR A 129 -6.29 -19.45 -4.96
N PRO A 130 -6.11 -20.64 -4.35
CA PRO A 130 -4.87 -20.99 -3.67
C PRO A 130 -3.63 -20.88 -4.57
N GLU A 131 -3.79 -21.21 -5.86
CA GLU A 131 -2.71 -21.22 -6.86
C GLU A 131 -2.59 -19.91 -7.63
N ILE A 132 -3.65 -19.12 -7.77
CA ILE A 132 -3.66 -17.85 -8.52
C ILE A 132 -4.31 -16.76 -7.66
N ASN A 133 -3.46 -16.02 -6.95
CA ASN A 133 -3.82 -14.84 -6.18
C ASN A 133 -2.66 -13.82 -6.14
N GLN A 134 -2.93 -12.63 -5.62
CA GLN A 134 -1.98 -11.53 -5.48
C GLN A 134 -0.69 -11.92 -4.73
N HIS A 135 -0.77 -12.80 -3.74
CA HIS A 135 0.39 -13.21 -2.94
C HIS A 135 1.36 -14.07 -3.75
N ASN A 136 0.85 -14.93 -4.64
CA ASN A 136 1.71 -15.69 -5.55
C ASN A 136 2.50 -14.74 -6.45
N PHE A 137 1.82 -13.81 -7.14
CA PHE A 137 2.49 -12.87 -8.04
C PHE A 137 3.42 -11.90 -7.30
N ASN A 138 3.09 -11.51 -6.06
CA ASN A 138 4.00 -10.75 -5.22
C ASN A 138 5.27 -11.54 -4.85
N TYR A 139 5.16 -12.85 -4.59
CA TYR A 139 6.32 -13.71 -4.36
C TYR A 139 7.22 -13.81 -5.61
N TYR A 140 6.65 -14.11 -6.78
CA TYR A 140 7.44 -14.22 -8.01
C TYR A 140 8.01 -12.88 -8.46
N GLY A 141 7.30 -11.78 -8.24
CA GLY A 141 7.81 -10.43 -8.45
C GLY A 141 8.97 -10.08 -7.51
N ALA A 142 8.93 -10.52 -6.24
CA ALA A 142 10.06 -10.36 -5.32
C ALA A 142 11.32 -11.13 -5.78
N LEU A 143 11.16 -12.29 -6.44
CA LEU A 143 12.28 -12.99 -7.07
C LEU A 143 12.94 -12.16 -8.18
N GLN A 144 12.19 -11.26 -8.81
CA GLN A 144 12.64 -10.31 -9.83
C GLN A 144 12.93 -8.92 -9.26
N ASP A 145 13.59 -8.86 -8.10
CA ASP A 145 14.01 -7.61 -7.45
C ASP A 145 12.84 -6.65 -7.18
N PHE A 146 11.69 -7.22 -6.84
CA PHE A 146 10.45 -6.48 -6.63
C PHE A 146 10.03 -5.59 -7.82
N GLN A 147 10.42 -5.93 -9.05
CA GLN A 147 10.00 -5.16 -10.21
C GLN A 147 8.49 -5.25 -10.48
N VAL A 148 7.82 -6.34 -10.06
CA VAL A 148 6.37 -6.51 -10.21
C VAL A 148 5.73 -6.81 -8.85
N TYR A 149 4.60 -6.18 -8.55
CA TYR A 149 3.83 -6.42 -7.34
C TYR A 149 2.42 -6.89 -7.69
N GLY A 150 2.00 -8.03 -7.14
CA GLY A 150 0.60 -8.47 -7.25
C GLY A 150 -0.26 -7.79 -6.19
N ARG A 151 -1.41 -7.21 -6.58
CA ARG A 151 -2.36 -6.55 -5.67
C ARG A 151 -3.78 -6.98 -5.97
N GLN A 152 -4.58 -7.16 -4.92
CA GLN A 152 -5.99 -7.50 -5.07
C GLN A 152 -6.79 -6.21 -5.21
N VAL A 153 -7.47 -6.06 -6.33
CA VAL A 153 -8.24 -4.88 -6.71
C VAL A 153 -9.59 -5.31 -7.28
N GLY A 154 -10.49 -4.38 -7.55
CA GLY A 154 -11.87 -4.69 -7.93
C GLY A 154 -12.70 -5.22 -6.76
N THR A 155 -12.35 -4.82 -5.53
CA THR A 155 -12.97 -5.34 -4.31
C THR A 155 -14.18 -4.52 -3.86
N GLN A 156 -14.28 -3.25 -4.29
CA GLN A 156 -15.35 -2.33 -3.94
C GLN A 156 -15.99 -1.73 -5.20
N GLN A 157 -17.33 -1.73 -5.24
CA GLN A 157 -18.09 -1.29 -6.42
C GLN A 157 -17.84 0.19 -6.76
N GLU A 158 -17.68 1.02 -5.74
CA GLU A 158 -17.51 2.47 -5.88
C GLU A 158 -16.11 2.89 -6.37
N GLN A 159 -15.15 1.96 -6.32
CA GLN A 159 -13.73 2.21 -6.65
C GLN A 159 -13.31 1.60 -8.00
N LEU A 160 -14.21 0.87 -8.68
CA LEU A 160 -13.88 0.14 -9.90
C LEU A 160 -13.29 1.03 -10.98
N GLN A 161 -13.86 2.22 -11.20
CA GLN A 161 -13.37 3.13 -12.23
C GLN A 161 -11.98 3.66 -11.89
N GLN A 162 -11.71 3.93 -10.62
CA GLN A 162 -10.39 4.36 -10.16
C GLN A 162 -9.37 3.23 -10.31
N ASP A 163 -9.70 1.99 -9.93
CA ASP A 163 -8.82 0.83 -10.13
C ASP A 163 -8.44 0.69 -11.61
N VAL A 164 -9.45 0.75 -12.49
CA VAL A 164 -9.29 0.65 -13.95
C VAL A 164 -8.46 1.80 -14.49
N ARG A 165 -8.51 3.01 -13.93
CA ARG A 165 -7.73 4.18 -14.40
C ARG A 165 -6.34 4.28 -13.80
N SER A 166 -6.07 3.64 -12.66
CA SER A 166 -4.78 3.73 -11.97
C SER A 166 -3.77 2.63 -12.32
N LEU A 167 -4.20 1.48 -12.84
CA LEU A 167 -3.29 0.35 -13.12
C LEU A 167 -3.13 0.08 -14.62
N SER A 168 -1.93 -0.31 -15.04
CA SER A 168 -1.64 -0.65 -16.45
C SER A 168 -1.83 -2.13 -16.78
N TRP A 169 -1.84 -3.00 -15.76
CA TRP A 169 -1.87 -4.46 -15.94
C TRP A 169 -2.92 -5.12 -15.08
N PHE A 170 -3.66 -6.05 -15.68
CA PHE A 170 -4.65 -6.87 -14.99
C PHE A 170 -4.56 -8.35 -15.36
N LEU A 171 -4.86 -9.20 -14.39
CA LEU A 171 -4.95 -10.64 -14.57
C LEU A 171 -6.39 -11.10 -14.35
N THR A 172 -6.94 -11.81 -15.33
CA THR A 172 -8.25 -12.49 -15.22
C THR A 172 -8.08 -14.00 -15.38
N LYS A 173 -9.05 -14.77 -14.91
CA LYS A 173 -9.07 -16.25 -15.01
C LYS A 173 -10.45 -16.70 -15.43
N THR A 174 -10.55 -17.77 -16.23
CA THR A 174 -11.85 -18.42 -16.51
C THR A 174 -12.18 -19.49 -15.46
N GLY A 175 -13.43 -19.95 -15.40
CA GLY A 175 -13.85 -20.97 -14.43
C GLY A 175 -13.85 -20.44 -12.99
N GLU A 176 -13.37 -21.25 -12.05
CA GLU A 176 -13.37 -20.90 -10.63
C GLU A 176 -12.49 -19.67 -10.34
N GLN A 177 -13.06 -18.67 -9.67
CA GLN A 177 -12.38 -17.43 -9.28
C GLN A 177 -11.78 -17.47 -7.86
N GLY A 178 -12.16 -18.44 -7.03
CA GLY A 178 -11.80 -18.49 -5.62
C GLY A 178 -12.59 -17.49 -4.76
N SER A 179 -11.99 -17.04 -3.66
CA SER A 179 -12.65 -16.15 -2.69
C SER A 179 -12.54 -14.69 -3.12
N VAL A 180 -13.48 -14.24 -3.95
CA VAL A 180 -13.51 -12.87 -4.50
C VAL A 180 -14.76 -12.08 -4.05
N PRO A 181 -14.68 -10.76 -3.88
CA PRO A 181 -15.85 -9.91 -3.61
C PRO A 181 -16.83 -9.84 -4.79
N GLU A 182 -18.06 -9.41 -4.52
CA GLU A 182 -19.11 -9.28 -5.56
C GLU A 182 -18.73 -8.32 -6.70
N ALA A 183 -18.02 -7.23 -6.37
CA ALA A 183 -17.57 -6.23 -7.34
C ALA A 183 -16.57 -6.77 -8.38
N GLN A 184 -15.91 -7.91 -8.08
CA GLN A 184 -14.86 -8.48 -8.94
C GLN A 184 -15.39 -8.85 -10.33
N GLY A 185 -16.62 -9.36 -10.44
CA GLY A 185 -17.20 -9.74 -11.72
C GLY A 185 -17.37 -8.53 -12.66
N ALA A 186 -17.80 -7.39 -12.12
CA ALA A 186 -17.91 -6.13 -12.87
C ALA A 186 -16.53 -5.61 -13.27
N MET A 187 -15.52 -5.78 -12.41
CA MET A 187 -14.13 -5.44 -12.73
C MET A 187 -13.60 -6.26 -13.91
N VAL A 188 -13.82 -7.58 -13.90
CA VAL A 188 -13.44 -8.47 -15.01
C VAL A 188 -14.11 -8.02 -16.31
N GLN A 189 -15.41 -7.74 -16.30
CA GLN A 189 -16.11 -7.25 -17.49
C GLN A 189 -15.51 -5.94 -18.00
N THR A 190 -15.20 -5.01 -17.11
CA THR A 190 -14.62 -3.72 -17.47
C THR A 190 -13.23 -3.89 -18.11
N VAL A 191 -12.38 -4.74 -17.57
CA VAL A 191 -11.05 -5.04 -18.13
C VAL A 191 -11.16 -5.78 -19.46
N GLU A 192 -12.00 -6.81 -19.56
CA GLU A 192 -12.08 -7.64 -20.78
C GLU A 192 -12.84 -6.96 -21.93
N GLN A 193 -13.78 -6.04 -21.65
CA GLN A 193 -14.72 -5.49 -22.64
C GLN A 193 -14.73 -3.96 -22.72
N GLY A 194 -14.15 -3.23 -21.75
CA GLY A 194 -14.24 -1.77 -21.63
C GLY A 194 -13.39 -0.96 -22.64
N GLY A 195 -12.56 -1.61 -23.44
CA GLY A 195 -11.79 -0.99 -24.52
C GLY A 195 -10.43 -0.42 -24.11
N ASP A 196 -10.24 -0.03 -22.85
CA ASP A 196 -8.98 0.53 -22.34
C ASP A 196 -7.81 -0.47 -22.32
N PHE A 197 -8.13 -1.77 -22.27
CA PHE A 197 -7.16 -2.86 -22.20
C PHE A 197 -7.20 -3.74 -23.46
N GLY A 198 -6.05 -4.31 -23.78
CA GLY A 198 -5.88 -5.37 -24.77
C GLY A 198 -5.42 -6.65 -24.11
N LEU A 199 -5.85 -7.81 -24.63
CA LEU A 199 -5.30 -9.09 -24.21
C LEU A 199 -3.83 -9.16 -24.66
N GLN A 200 -2.90 -9.15 -23.72
CA GLN A 200 -1.46 -9.31 -23.98
C GLN A 200 -1.16 -10.78 -24.28
N LYS A 201 -1.55 -11.68 -23.37
CA LYS A 201 -1.20 -13.10 -23.43
C LYS A 201 -2.14 -13.95 -22.60
N SER A 202 -2.21 -15.25 -22.91
CA SER A 202 -3.01 -16.22 -22.17
C SER A 202 -2.29 -17.55 -21.98
N TRP A 203 -2.57 -18.22 -20.87
CA TRP A 203 -2.00 -19.53 -20.51
C TRP A 203 -3.09 -20.50 -20.09
N ASN A 204 -2.99 -21.75 -20.53
CA ASN A 204 -3.83 -22.83 -20.03
C ASN A 204 -3.34 -23.26 -18.65
N LEU A 205 -4.27 -23.38 -17.70
CA LEU A 205 -3.99 -23.80 -16.34
C LEU A 205 -4.24 -25.31 -16.16
N PRO A 206 -3.60 -25.96 -15.16
CA PRO A 206 -3.77 -27.40 -14.91
C PRO A 206 -5.22 -27.83 -14.62
N ASP A 207 -6.06 -26.92 -14.13
CA ASP A 207 -7.50 -27.14 -13.87
C ASP A 207 -8.37 -27.02 -15.14
N GLY A 208 -7.76 -26.80 -16.31
CA GLY A 208 -8.45 -26.61 -17.59
C GLY A 208 -8.99 -25.20 -17.80
N SER A 209 -8.82 -24.29 -16.83
CA SER A 209 -9.13 -22.88 -17.01
C SER A 209 -8.03 -22.13 -17.77
N ILE A 210 -8.29 -20.88 -18.11
CA ILE A 210 -7.39 -20.01 -18.86
C ILE A 210 -7.08 -18.79 -17.99
N LEU A 211 -5.79 -18.52 -17.81
CA LEU A 211 -5.29 -17.27 -17.23
C LEU A 211 -5.03 -16.27 -18.36
N LYS A 212 -5.48 -15.03 -18.21
CA LYS A 212 -5.32 -13.97 -19.21
C LYS A 212 -4.67 -12.75 -18.58
N LEU A 213 -3.64 -12.23 -19.23
CA LEU A 213 -2.98 -10.99 -18.88
C LEU A 213 -3.44 -9.90 -19.85
N TYR A 214 -3.92 -8.79 -19.29
CA TYR A 214 -4.38 -7.62 -20.01
C TYR A 214 -3.44 -6.45 -19.76
N HIS A 215 -3.14 -5.71 -20.81
CA HIS A 215 -2.29 -4.54 -20.79
C HIS A 215 -3.05 -3.33 -21.30
N ARG A 216 -2.88 -2.18 -20.65
CA ARG A 216 -3.48 -0.91 -21.04
C ARG A 216 -3.00 -0.52 -22.44
N ARG A 217 -3.92 -0.04 -23.27
CA ARG A 217 -3.61 0.38 -24.65
C ARG A 217 -2.87 1.73 -24.71
N GLU A 218 -3.29 2.68 -23.88
CA GLU A 218 -2.65 3.98 -23.75
C GLU A 218 -1.88 4.05 -22.43
N LEU A 219 -0.55 3.98 -22.48
CA LEU A 219 0.28 3.86 -21.28
C LEU A 219 0.35 5.17 -20.50
N SER A 220 0.18 5.08 -19.18
CA SER A 220 0.32 6.21 -18.27
C SER A 220 1.77 6.70 -18.18
N VAL A 221 2.74 5.78 -18.25
CA VAL A 221 4.17 6.09 -18.29
C VAL A 221 4.82 5.25 -19.38
N GLU A 222 5.62 5.87 -20.24
CA GLU A 222 6.48 5.20 -21.21
C GLU A 222 7.93 5.61 -20.99
N VAL A 223 8.85 4.66 -21.13
CA VAL A 223 10.29 4.90 -21.01
C VAL A 223 10.99 4.33 -22.24
N GLN A 224 11.73 5.18 -22.94
CA GLN A 224 12.42 4.83 -24.17
C GLN A 224 13.89 5.23 -24.08
N LEU A 225 14.77 4.36 -24.59
CA LEU A 225 16.20 4.67 -24.72
C LEU A 225 16.41 5.61 -25.91
N GLU A 226 17.04 6.76 -25.68
CA GLU A 226 17.37 7.69 -26.77
C GLU A 226 18.59 7.19 -27.55
N SER A 227 18.37 6.90 -28.84
CA SER A 227 19.42 6.37 -29.72
C SER A 227 20.27 7.51 -30.27
N GLY A 228 21.28 7.93 -29.51
CA GLY A 228 22.26 8.95 -29.93
C GLY A 228 23.55 8.86 -29.12
N VAL A 229 24.66 8.52 -29.78
CA VAL A 229 26.01 8.59 -29.21
C VAL A 229 26.30 10.04 -28.81
N GLY A 230 26.77 10.22 -27.58
CA GLY A 230 26.98 11.53 -26.95
C GLY A 230 27.58 12.59 -27.87
N SER A 231 26.87 13.70 -27.99
CA SER A 231 27.44 14.97 -28.39
C SER A 231 27.47 15.87 -27.16
N GLN A 232 28.69 16.20 -26.74
CA GLN A 232 29.00 17.26 -25.79
C GLN A 232 28.12 18.49 -26.02
N GLY A 233 27.38 18.89 -24.99
CA GLY A 233 26.69 20.18 -24.98
C GLY A 233 25.40 20.17 -24.16
N SER A 234 25.53 20.38 -22.84
CA SER A 234 24.45 20.57 -21.84
C SER A 234 23.66 19.27 -21.53
N GLY A 235 23.89 18.54 -20.45
CA GLY A 235 24.58 18.76 -19.17
C GLY A 235 23.92 17.77 -18.18
N ASP A 236 24.46 17.55 -16.98
CA ASP A 236 23.95 16.59 -15.97
C ASP A 236 22.51 16.86 -15.44
N LYS A 237 21.69 17.62 -16.17
CA LYS A 237 20.38 18.12 -15.76
C LYS A 237 19.27 17.61 -16.68
N ILE A 238 18.09 17.42 -16.11
CA ILE A 238 16.91 16.99 -16.85
C ILE A 238 16.37 18.10 -17.75
N GLN A 239 15.73 17.72 -18.85
CA GLN A 239 15.06 18.60 -19.80
C GLN A 239 13.56 18.27 -19.85
N LEU A 240 12.72 19.30 -19.85
CA LEU A 240 11.30 19.18 -20.19
C LEU A 240 11.16 19.49 -21.68
N ASP A 241 11.12 18.46 -22.51
CA ASP A 241 11.12 18.61 -23.97
C ASP A 241 9.76 19.10 -24.47
N LYS A 242 8.68 18.55 -23.92
CA LYS A 242 7.32 18.88 -24.34
C LYS A 242 6.30 18.79 -23.21
N VAL A 243 5.32 19.70 -23.25
CA VAL A 243 4.12 19.68 -22.43
C VAL A 243 2.92 19.73 -23.36
N THR A 244 1.99 18.77 -23.24
CA THR A 244 0.73 18.78 -24.00
C THR A 244 -0.44 18.87 -23.04
N VAL A 245 -1.29 19.87 -23.22
CA VAL A 245 -2.44 20.15 -22.35
C VAL A 245 -3.51 20.86 -23.19
N PRO A 246 -4.81 20.71 -22.91
CA PRO A 246 -5.84 21.46 -23.62
C PRO A 246 -5.69 22.98 -23.41
N ASP A 247 -5.90 23.75 -24.48
CA ASP A 247 -5.76 25.22 -24.44
C ASP A 247 -6.74 25.90 -23.47
N LYS A 248 -7.92 25.30 -23.28
CA LYS A 248 -9.00 25.78 -22.43
C LYS A 248 -9.55 24.67 -21.56
N VAL A 249 -9.66 24.91 -20.26
CA VAL A 249 -10.14 23.91 -19.30
C VAL A 249 -11.03 24.56 -18.24
N PRO A 250 -12.06 23.85 -17.76
CA PRO A 250 -12.85 24.31 -16.62
C PRO A 250 -12.10 24.10 -15.29
N PRO A 251 -12.35 24.95 -14.28
CA PRO A 251 -11.77 24.77 -12.94
C PRO A 251 -12.46 23.63 -12.17
N GLY A 252 -11.77 23.06 -11.17
CA GLY A 252 -12.34 22.11 -10.21
C GLY A 252 -12.56 20.69 -10.74
N VAL A 253 -12.07 20.37 -11.94
CA VAL A 253 -12.15 19.02 -12.52
C VAL A 253 -10.76 18.56 -12.99
N PRO A 254 -10.51 17.25 -13.04
CA PRO A 254 -9.27 16.71 -13.59
C PRO A 254 -9.02 17.18 -15.03
N VAL A 255 -7.79 17.58 -15.33
CA VAL A 255 -7.34 18.06 -16.64
C VAL A 255 -6.23 17.14 -17.15
N PRO A 256 -6.36 16.54 -18.34
CA PRO A 256 -5.30 15.70 -18.90
C PRO A 256 -4.07 16.55 -19.23
N ILE A 257 -2.90 16.02 -18.91
CA ILE A 257 -1.62 16.65 -19.21
C ILE A 257 -0.55 15.61 -19.47
N ASN A 258 0.26 15.86 -20.49
CA ASN A 258 1.39 15.02 -20.83
C ASN A 258 2.71 15.77 -20.67
N TYR A 259 3.68 15.12 -20.07
CA TYR A 259 5.06 15.60 -19.95
C TYR A 259 6.01 14.66 -20.67
N GLU A 260 6.96 15.22 -21.41
CA GLU A 260 8.06 14.47 -22.00
C GLU A 260 9.38 14.95 -21.39
N TRP A 261 9.96 14.11 -20.54
CA TRP A 261 11.22 14.36 -19.85
C TRP A 261 12.36 13.65 -20.54
N VAL A 262 13.51 14.31 -20.65
CA VAL A 262 14.75 13.72 -21.18
C VAL A 262 15.88 13.93 -20.18
N GLY A 263 16.64 12.87 -19.88
CA GLY A 263 17.75 12.94 -18.94
C GLY A 263 18.54 11.65 -18.82
N THR A 264 19.58 11.66 -17.98
CA THR A 264 20.28 10.44 -17.57
C THR A 264 19.41 9.64 -16.62
N TRP A 265 19.63 8.32 -16.55
CA TRP A 265 18.87 7.44 -15.67
C TRP A 265 18.88 7.92 -14.20
N GLU A 266 20.04 8.30 -13.68
CA GLU A 266 20.21 8.77 -12.29
C GLU A 266 19.37 10.01 -11.99
N GLN A 267 19.37 11.01 -12.88
CA GLN A 267 18.59 12.24 -12.70
C GLN A 267 17.09 11.97 -12.85
N LEU A 268 16.68 11.11 -13.78
CA LEU A 268 15.27 10.76 -13.94
C LEU A 268 14.76 10.00 -12.70
N GLN A 269 15.49 8.99 -12.24
CA GLN A 269 15.07 8.16 -11.11
C GLN A 269 15.07 8.91 -9.77
N SER A 270 16.08 9.76 -9.52
CA SER A 270 16.15 10.55 -8.29
C SER A 270 15.30 11.82 -8.33
N GLY A 271 14.77 12.18 -9.50
CA GLY A 271 14.04 13.43 -9.71
C GLY A 271 12.65 13.47 -9.10
N ILE A 272 12.38 14.57 -8.40
CA ILE A 272 11.03 15.08 -8.11
C ILE A 272 10.90 16.41 -8.84
N VAL A 273 9.84 16.57 -9.62
CA VAL A 273 9.54 17.84 -10.29
C VAL A 273 8.55 18.63 -9.45
N LEU A 274 8.93 19.87 -9.13
CA LEU A 274 8.07 20.84 -8.45
C LEU A 274 7.42 21.73 -9.52
N LEU A 275 6.19 21.41 -9.86
CA LEU A 275 5.45 22.04 -10.95
C LEU A 275 4.44 23.02 -10.39
N THR A 276 4.47 24.26 -10.87
CA THR A 276 3.57 25.32 -10.43
C THR A 276 2.98 26.01 -11.65
N TRP A 277 1.65 26.02 -11.76
CA TRP A 277 0.96 26.83 -12.75
C TRP A 277 0.64 28.18 -12.15
N THR A 278 1.08 29.28 -12.78
CA THR A 278 0.97 30.63 -12.25
C THR A 278 0.16 31.52 -13.19
N GLY A 279 -0.77 32.29 -12.61
CA GLY A 279 -1.64 33.24 -13.33
C GLY A 279 -1.65 34.61 -12.66
N THR A 280 -2.30 35.57 -13.31
CA THR A 280 -2.36 36.97 -12.83
C THR A 280 -3.77 37.33 -12.34
N PRO A 281 -3.93 37.95 -11.15
CA PRO A 281 -2.90 38.26 -10.14
C PRO A 281 -2.57 37.05 -9.23
N GLN A 282 -1.30 36.63 -9.15
CA GLN A 282 -0.70 35.67 -8.20
C GLN A 282 -1.55 34.46 -7.73
N HIS A 283 -2.41 33.91 -8.59
CA HIS A 283 -3.09 32.64 -8.34
C HIS A 283 -2.27 31.48 -8.90
N ARG A 284 -2.33 30.32 -8.26
CA ARG A 284 -1.57 29.15 -8.69
C ARG A 284 -2.17 27.83 -8.24
N TRP A 285 -1.74 26.75 -8.88
CA TRP A 285 -1.89 25.39 -8.39
C TRP A 285 -0.64 24.56 -8.65
N LEU A 286 -0.56 23.42 -7.96
CA LEU A 286 0.62 22.55 -7.97
C LEU A 286 0.34 21.26 -8.72
N HIS A 287 1.40 20.67 -9.27
CA HIS A 287 1.36 19.34 -9.86
C HIS A 287 2.66 18.58 -9.60
N ASP A 288 3.16 18.61 -8.35
CA ASP A 288 4.43 17.97 -8.00
C ASP A 288 4.31 16.46 -8.02
N HIS A 289 5.32 15.77 -8.57
CA HIS A 289 5.46 14.32 -8.60
C HIS A 289 6.91 13.91 -8.91
N GLY A 290 7.25 12.65 -8.64
CA GLY A 290 8.47 12.02 -9.12
C GLY A 290 8.39 11.75 -10.61
N ILE A 291 9.50 11.86 -11.33
CA ILE A 291 9.52 11.53 -12.77
C ILE A 291 9.18 10.04 -12.96
N GLY A 292 8.36 9.74 -13.98
CA GLY A 292 7.72 8.45 -14.18
C GLY A 292 6.78 8.07 -13.03
N MET A 293 6.21 9.04 -12.33
CA MET A 293 5.39 8.87 -11.12
C MET A 293 6.13 8.14 -9.96
N GLY A 294 7.47 8.04 -10.02
CA GLY A 294 8.27 7.25 -9.08
C GLY A 294 8.32 5.74 -9.40
N GLU A 295 7.88 5.34 -10.59
CA GLU A 295 7.88 3.96 -11.06
C GLU A 295 9.18 3.56 -11.76
N LEU A 296 10.07 4.51 -12.06
CA LEU A 296 11.33 4.23 -12.75
C LEU A 296 12.18 3.24 -11.96
N HIS A 297 12.38 2.06 -12.55
CA HIS A 297 13.07 0.95 -11.92
C HIS A 297 13.83 0.16 -12.97
N PHE A 298 15.00 -0.33 -12.60
CA PHE A 298 15.76 -1.18 -13.47
C PHE A 298 16.35 -2.35 -12.68
N ASN A 299 16.02 -3.57 -13.11
CA ASN A 299 16.43 -4.77 -12.39
C ASN A 299 17.86 -5.17 -12.79
N SER A 300 18.78 -5.02 -11.83
CA SER A 300 20.21 -5.32 -11.95
C SER A 300 20.53 -6.77 -12.35
N LYS A 301 19.61 -7.72 -12.19
CA LYS A 301 19.81 -9.14 -12.58
C LYS A 301 19.81 -9.36 -14.09
N TRP A 302 19.15 -8.49 -14.87
CA TRP A 302 19.03 -8.61 -16.33
C TRP A 302 20.13 -7.86 -17.08
N VAL A 303 21.17 -7.44 -16.35
CA VAL A 303 22.15 -6.47 -16.78
C VAL A 303 23.50 -7.12 -16.65
N THR A 304 24.15 -7.43 -17.77
CA THR A 304 25.56 -7.76 -17.69
C THR A 304 26.32 -6.50 -17.23
N SER A 305 27.49 -6.63 -16.60
CA SER A 305 28.27 -5.46 -16.16
C SER A 305 28.58 -4.47 -17.29
N ARG A 306 28.55 -4.93 -18.55
CA ARG A 306 28.69 -4.11 -19.77
C ARG A 306 27.43 -3.30 -20.08
N ASP A 307 26.23 -3.84 -19.84
CA ASP A 307 24.95 -3.18 -20.10
C ASP A 307 24.61 -2.14 -19.03
N ALA A 308 25.08 -2.35 -17.78
CA ALA A 308 24.89 -1.40 -16.69
C ALA A 308 25.60 -0.08 -16.95
N ASN A 309 26.85 -0.16 -17.44
CA ASN A 309 27.63 1.02 -17.82
C ASN A 309 27.02 1.71 -19.06
N THR A 310 26.44 0.95 -19.99
CA THR A 310 25.72 1.53 -21.13
C THR A 310 24.51 2.33 -20.65
N ILE A 311 23.71 1.78 -19.74
CA ILE A 311 22.50 2.43 -19.21
C ILE A 311 22.82 3.69 -18.41
N GLN A 312 23.83 3.64 -17.55
CA GLN A 312 24.26 4.82 -16.78
C GLN A 312 24.73 5.97 -17.67
N ASN A 313 25.32 5.67 -18.82
CA ASN A 313 25.81 6.67 -19.78
C ASN A 313 24.78 6.99 -20.89
N SER A 314 23.57 6.42 -20.82
CA SER A 314 22.52 6.64 -21.81
C SER A 314 21.54 7.72 -21.36
N GLN A 315 20.91 8.36 -22.34
CA GLN A 315 19.74 9.20 -22.10
C GLN A 315 18.46 8.41 -22.32
N PHE A 316 17.45 8.76 -21.53
CA PHE A 316 16.12 8.20 -21.60
C PHE A 316 15.11 9.31 -21.80
N ARG A 317 14.06 8.98 -22.55
CA ARG A 317 12.83 9.75 -22.65
C ARG A 317 11.78 9.09 -21.77
N VAL A 318 11.17 9.87 -20.88
CA VAL A 318 10.04 9.46 -20.05
C VAL A 318 8.83 10.28 -20.48
N VAL A 319 7.79 9.60 -20.98
CA VAL A 319 6.51 10.21 -21.32
C VAL A 319 5.53 9.88 -20.22
N GLU A 320 4.94 10.91 -19.62
CA GLU A 320 3.91 10.79 -18.60
C GLU A 320 2.58 11.27 -19.16
N ARG A 321 1.52 10.48 -18.96
CA ARG A 321 0.12 10.84 -19.28
C ARG A 321 -0.67 10.75 -18.00
N THR A 322 -0.94 11.92 -17.41
CA THR A 322 -1.56 12.03 -16.09
C THR A 322 -2.61 13.14 -16.10
N ALA A 323 -3.19 13.42 -14.93
CA ALA A 323 -4.14 14.50 -14.76
C ALA A 323 -3.75 15.40 -13.59
N MET A 324 -3.80 16.70 -13.83
CA MET A 324 -3.69 17.74 -12.80
C MET A 324 -5.08 18.22 -12.37
N LEU A 325 -5.15 18.92 -11.24
CA LEU A 325 -6.41 19.47 -10.72
C LEU A 325 -6.28 20.98 -10.43
N PRO A 326 -6.73 21.86 -11.34
CA PRO A 326 -6.92 23.27 -11.01
C PRO A 326 -8.03 23.40 -9.93
N PRO A 327 -7.83 24.19 -8.86
CA PRO A 327 -8.83 24.39 -7.82
C PRO A 327 -10.17 24.90 -8.38
N GLY A 328 -11.28 24.53 -7.75
CA GLY A 328 -12.62 24.93 -8.22
C GLY A 328 -12.91 26.43 -8.12
N ASP A 329 -12.21 27.11 -7.21
CA ASP A 329 -12.30 28.55 -6.96
C ASP A 329 -11.23 29.37 -7.70
N ILE A 330 -10.41 28.72 -8.55
CA ILE A 330 -9.36 29.42 -9.26
C ILE A 330 -9.94 30.39 -10.30
N PRO A 331 -9.47 31.66 -10.36
CA PRO A 331 -10.04 32.63 -11.30
C PRO A 331 -9.82 32.26 -12.75
N ALA A 332 -10.80 32.62 -13.59
CA ALA A 332 -10.65 32.54 -15.04
C ALA A 332 -9.47 33.40 -15.51
N GLY A 333 -8.69 32.90 -16.46
CA GLY A 333 -7.49 33.59 -16.90
C GLY A 333 -6.46 32.65 -17.53
N SER A 334 -5.34 33.24 -17.91
CA SER A 334 -4.21 32.55 -18.54
C SER A 334 -3.18 32.17 -17.48
N TYR A 335 -2.71 30.92 -17.54
CA TYR A 335 -1.74 30.36 -16.60
C TYR A 335 -0.57 29.73 -17.35
N SER A 336 0.64 29.99 -16.89
CA SER A 336 1.89 29.44 -17.42
C SER A 336 2.52 28.47 -16.43
N LEU A 337 3.27 27.49 -16.95
CA LEU A 337 3.96 26.49 -16.13
C LEU A 337 5.37 26.96 -15.74
N GLU A 338 5.71 26.76 -14.47
CA GLU A 338 7.05 26.84 -13.91
C GLU A 338 7.46 25.48 -13.36
N ALA A 339 8.72 25.09 -13.58
CA ALA A 339 9.25 23.79 -13.15
C ALA A 339 10.59 23.92 -12.43
N THR A 340 10.73 23.20 -11.32
CA THR A 340 11.99 23.10 -10.56
C THR A 340 12.29 21.63 -10.28
N TYR A 341 13.53 21.21 -10.51
CA TYR A 341 14.00 19.89 -10.14
C TYR A 341 14.37 19.85 -8.65
N LEU A 342 14.05 18.73 -8.01
CA LEU A 342 14.49 18.39 -6.66
C LEU A 342 15.04 16.95 -6.67
N ASN A 343 16.32 16.80 -6.35
CA ASN A 343 16.92 15.48 -6.14
C ASN A 343 16.45 14.90 -4.80
N ARG A 344 15.80 13.74 -4.81
CA ARG A 344 15.25 13.11 -3.60
C ARG A 344 16.32 12.56 -2.65
N GLU A 345 17.53 12.31 -3.13
CA GLU A 345 18.64 11.75 -2.35
C GLU A 345 19.55 12.83 -1.78
N THR A 346 19.90 13.83 -2.59
CA THR A 346 20.87 14.88 -2.23
C THR A 346 20.22 16.17 -1.73
N GLY A 347 18.94 16.39 -2.06
CA GLY A 347 18.25 17.66 -1.82
C GLY A 347 18.66 18.80 -2.75
N GLU A 348 19.52 18.53 -3.76
CA GLU A 348 19.89 19.52 -4.78
C GLU A 348 18.65 20.00 -5.55
N THR A 349 18.61 21.29 -5.87
CA THR A 349 17.54 21.88 -6.67
C THR A 349 18.08 22.79 -7.77
N TYR A 350 17.37 22.82 -8.90
CA TYR A 350 17.63 23.77 -9.99
C TYR A 350 16.37 24.04 -10.82
N PRO A 351 16.21 25.24 -11.40
CA PRO A 351 15.10 25.52 -12.30
C PRO A 351 15.23 24.70 -13.59
N ILE A 352 14.09 24.22 -14.10
CA ILE A 352 14.00 23.51 -15.38
C ILE A 352 13.45 24.50 -16.41
N GLN A 353 14.05 24.55 -17.60
CA GLN A 353 13.52 25.35 -18.69
C GLN A 353 12.21 24.72 -19.19
N VAL A 354 11.13 25.50 -19.18
CA VAL A 354 9.80 25.05 -19.61
C VAL A 354 9.56 25.50 -21.05
N PRO A 355 9.11 24.60 -21.96
CA PRO A 355 8.72 24.99 -23.31
C PRO A 355 7.49 25.91 -23.26
N PRO A 356 7.30 26.83 -24.22
CA PRO A 356 6.16 27.75 -24.21
C PRO A 356 4.82 26.98 -24.12
N VAL A 357 4.18 27.06 -22.96
CA VAL A 357 2.90 26.41 -22.68
C VAL A 357 2.04 27.33 -21.84
N THR A 358 0.75 27.38 -22.15
CA THR A 358 -0.22 28.21 -21.46
C THR A 358 -1.57 27.53 -21.49
N VAL A 359 -2.30 27.59 -20.37
CA VAL A 359 -3.66 27.07 -20.23
C VAL A 359 -4.60 28.20 -19.84
N THR A 360 -5.74 28.28 -20.49
CA THR A 360 -6.81 29.22 -20.11
C THR A 360 -7.83 28.51 -19.22
N ILE A 361 -7.98 28.98 -17.98
CA ILE A 361 -9.11 28.59 -17.13
C ILE A 361 -10.36 29.33 -17.64
N ASP A 362 -11.33 28.57 -18.09
CA ASP A 362 -12.61 29.06 -18.61
C ASP A 362 -13.75 28.20 -18.01
N PRO A 363 -14.59 28.76 -17.11
CA PRO A 363 -15.70 28.03 -16.50
C PRO A 363 -16.73 27.47 -17.49
N THR A 364 -16.72 27.94 -18.74
CA THR A 364 -17.63 27.49 -19.81
C THR A 364 -16.99 26.46 -20.74
N ALA A 365 -15.71 26.13 -20.54
CA ALA A 365 -15.01 25.14 -21.34
C ALA A 365 -15.59 23.74 -21.15
N THR A 366 -15.57 22.95 -22.23
CA THR A 366 -15.96 21.54 -22.20
C THR A 366 -14.93 20.72 -21.43
N VAL A 367 -15.40 19.87 -20.52
CA VAL A 367 -14.54 18.92 -19.79
C VAL A 367 -13.90 17.96 -20.80
N THR A 368 -12.57 17.94 -20.84
CA THR A 368 -11.81 16.96 -21.62
C THR A 368 -11.61 15.71 -20.76
N PRO A 369 -11.88 14.49 -21.28
CA PRO A 369 -11.59 13.26 -20.55
C PRO A 369 -10.14 13.23 -20.06
N ALA A 370 -9.95 12.87 -18.78
CA ALA A 370 -8.64 12.82 -18.14
C ALA A 370 -8.40 11.43 -17.52
N PRO A 371 -7.14 10.98 -17.44
CA PRO A 371 -6.78 9.83 -16.63
C PRO A 371 -7.02 10.11 -15.13
N GLU A 372 -6.74 9.12 -14.28
CA GLU A 372 -6.78 9.35 -12.83
C GLU A 372 -5.76 10.45 -12.44
N LEU A 373 -6.10 11.26 -11.44
CA LEU A 373 -5.16 12.24 -10.87
C LEU A 373 -3.89 11.54 -10.36
N ASP A 374 -2.76 12.24 -10.42
CA ASP A 374 -1.56 11.75 -9.75
C ASP A 374 -1.78 11.60 -8.23
N LEU A 375 -1.07 10.66 -7.61
CA LEU A 375 -1.27 10.30 -6.21
C LEU A 375 -0.94 11.47 -5.25
N LEU A 376 -0.02 12.36 -5.63
CA LEU A 376 0.35 13.51 -4.79
C LEU A 376 -0.75 14.56 -4.81
N THR A 377 -1.37 14.83 -5.95
CA THR A 377 -2.55 15.70 -6.03
C THR A 377 -3.68 15.13 -5.19
N GLN A 378 -3.98 13.83 -5.30
CA GLN A 378 -5.00 13.20 -4.47
C GLN A 378 -4.70 13.35 -2.97
N LEU A 379 -3.46 13.08 -2.54
CA LEU A 379 -3.04 13.25 -1.16
C LEU A 379 -3.16 14.70 -0.68
N ARG A 380 -2.73 15.67 -1.50
CA ARG A 380 -2.83 17.11 -1.17
C ARG A 380 -4.30 17.55 -1.02
N THR A 381 -5.17 17.12 -1.93
CA THR A 381 -6.61 17.42 -1.88
C THR A 381 -7.29 16.80 -0.64
N LEU A 382 -6.79 15.67 -0.14
CA LEU A 382 -7.24 15.12 1.13
C LEU A 382 -6.71 15.92 2.33
N ALA A 383 -5.42 16.27 2.31
CA ALA A 383 -4.76 16.96 3.42
C ALA A 383 -5.38 18.32 3.76
N VAL A 384 -5.85 19.08 2.76
CA VAL A 384 -6.52 20.38 2.99
C VAL A 384 -7.79 20.27 3.82
N ASN A 385 -8.36 19.06 3.95
CA ASN A 385 -9.55 18.82 4.75
C ASN A 385 -9.24 18.45 6.21
N LEU A 386 -7.98 18.14 6.58
CA LEU A 386 -7.60 17.80 7.96
C LEU A 386 -8.05 18.82 9.02
N PRO A 387 -8.08 20.14 8.77
CA PRO A 387 -8.63 21.10 9.72
C PRO A 387 -10.09 20.83 10.14
N LYS A 388 -10.87 20.11 9.31
CA LYS A 388 -12.28 19.75 9.58
C LYS A 388 -12.42 18.64 10.63
N GLY A 389 -11.32 18.06 11.10
CA GLY A 389 -11.36 17.06 12.16
C GLY A 389 -11.81 15.68 11.69
N THR A 390 -12.63 15.01 12.49
CA THR A 390 -13.08 13.63 12.27
C THR A 390 -13.84 13.43 10.96
N ASP A 391 -14.58 14.45 10.50
CA ASP A 391 -15.28 14.42 9.21
C ASP A 391 -14.35 14.22 8.00
N ALA A 392 -13.06 14.55 8.15
CA ALA A 392 -12.06 14.36 7.09
C ALA A 392 -11.32 13.02 7.17
N LEU A 393 -11.38 12.29 8.29
CA LEU A 393 -10.54 11.11 8.50
C LEU A 393 -11.03 9.89 7.71
N GLU A 394 -12.35 9.65 7.64
CA GLU A 394 -12.89 8.50 6.90
C GLU A 394 -12.54 8.59 5.39
N PRO A 395 -12.78 9.71 4.69
CA PRO A 395 -12.33 9.85 3.31
C PRO A 395 -10.82 9.66 3.14
N ILE A 396 -10.00 10.12 4.10
CA ILE A 396 -8.55 9.90 4.07
C ILE A 396 -8.24 8.40 4.14
N PHE A 397 -8.85 7.65 5.04
CA PHE A 397 -8.59 6.22 5.19
C PHE A 397 -9.08 5.41 3.99
N GLU A 398 -10.25 5.74 3.45
CA GLU A 398 -10.77 5.09 2.24
C GLU A 398 -9.85 5.33 1.04
N GLN A 399 -9.46 6.58 0.80
CA GLN A 399 -8.59 6.92 -0.32
C GLN A 399 -7.17 6.39 -0.14
N THR A 400 -6.60 6.47 1.07
CA THR A 400 -5.24 5.93 1.34
C THR A 400 -5.20 4.41 1.24
N GLY A 401 -6.24 3.71 1.71
CA GLY A 401 -6.39 2.27 1.55
C GLY A 401 -6.40 1.83 0.08
N ARG A 402 -7.04 2.63 -0.78
CA ARG A 402 -7.08 2.43 -2.24
C ARG A 402 -5.72 2.73 -2.91
N ILE A 403 -5.17 3.94 -2.74
CA ILE A 403 -3.93 4.33 -3.44
C ILE A 403 -2.71 3.49 -3.01
N ASN A 404 -2.68 2.97 -1.77
CA ASN A 404 -1.65 2.03 -1.32
C ASN A 404 -1.69 0.68 -2.08
N GLN A 405 -2.81 0.34 -2.72
CA GLN A 405 -2.86 -0.80 -3.65
C GLN A 405 -2.18 -0.49 -4.97
N TYR A 406 -2.11 0.78 -5.40
CA TYR A 406 -1.55 1.14 -6.70
C TYR A 406 -0.05 1.44 -6.62
N ASP A 407 0.38 2.10 -5.54
CA ASP A 407 1.78 2.29 -5.20
C ASP A 407 2.17 1.39 -4.01
N PRO A 408 2.63 0.15 -4.28
CA PRO A 408 2.87 -0.88 -3.27
C PRO A 408 4.02 -0.55 -2.31
N ILE A 409 4.90 0.38 -2.68
CA ILE A 409 6.00 0.84 -1.81
C ILE A 409 5.72 2.21 -1.20
N GLN A 410 4.60 2.84 -1.56
CA GLN A 410 4.15 4.14 -1.06
C GLN A 410 5.17 5.27 -1.30
N ASP A 411 5.89 5.23 -2.43
CA ASP A 411 6.82 6.28 -2.86
C ASP A 411 6.13 7.64 -2.97
N TYR A 412 4.82 7.66 -3.31
CA TYR A 412 4.03 8.89 -3.34
C TYR A 412 4.07 9.67 -2.01
N LEU A 413 4.20 8.99 -0.87
CA LEU A 413 4.32 9.64 0.43
C LEU A 413 5.70 10.28 0.62
N VAL A 414 6.75 9.61 0.16
CA VAL A 414 8.13 10.12 0.21
C VAL A 414 8.25 11.35 -0.70
N GLN A 415 7.72 11.26 -1.92
CA GLN A 415 7.63 12.37 -2.86
C GLN A 415 6.87 13.56 -2.22
N ALA A 416 5.72 13.30 -1.58
CA ALA A 416 4.93 14.33 -0.93
C ALA A 416 5.68 14.99 0.24
N ASP A 417 6.35 14.23 1.11
CA ASP A 417 7.18 14.78 2.19
C ASP A 417 8.25 15.72 1.63
N LEU A 418 9.06 15.24 0.68
CA LEU A 418 10.19 16.01 0.15
C LEU A 418 9.72 17.27 -0.58
N ALA A 419 8.70 17.17 -1.44
CA ALA A 419 8.13 18.30 -2.16
C ALA A 419 7.52 19.33 -1.22
N LEU A 420 6.68 18.91 -0.27
CA LEU A 420 6.02 19.80 0.68
C LEU A 420 6.98 20.39 1.70
N ALA A 421 7.99 19.63 2.14
CA ALA A 421 9.06 20.15 2.99
C ALA A 421 9.87 21.21 2.26
N HIS A 422 10.18 21.02 0.97
CA HIS A 422 10.84 22.05 0.17
C HIS A 422 9.98 23.30 0.03
N ARG A 423 8.71 23.15 -0.34
CA ARG A 423 7.77 24.26 -0.47
C ARG A 423 7.58 25.00 0.84
N LEU A 424 7.34 24.31 1.95
CA LEU A 424 7.17 24.93 3.28
C LEU A 424 8.42 25.70 3.75
N ARG A 425 9.63 25.36 3.29
CA ARG A 425 10.80 26.21 3.53
C ARG A 425 10.73 27.56 2.80
N LEU A 426 10.17 27.57 1.60
CA LEU A 426 10.00 28.78 0.79
C LEU A 426 8.82 29.64 1.28
N GLU A 427 7.74 29.02 1.75
CA GLU A 427 6.62 29.73 2.37
C GLU A 427 6.28 29.14 3.74
N PRO A 428 7.01 29.55 4.78
CA PRO A 428 6.87 28.97 6.12
C PRO A 428 5.47 29.11 6.72
N GLN A 429 4.67 30.07 6.26
CA GLN A 429 3.33 30.35 6.79
C GLN A 429 2.21 29.64 6.02
N ASN A 430 2.54 28.80 5.03
CA ASN A 430 1.53 28.11 4.24
C ASN A 430 0.95 26.92 5.02
N LEU A 431 -0.30 27.07 5.46
CA LEU A 431 -0.97 26.08 6.31
C LEU A 431 -1.30 24.78 5.57
N GLU A 432 -1.67 24.85 4.29
CA GLU A 432 -1.97 23.67 3.48
C GLU A 432 -0.74 22.78 3.34
N TRP A 433 0.43 23.38 3.13
CA TRP A 433 1.70 22.65 3.03
C TRP A 433 2.09 22.01 4.37
N ALA A 434 1.84 22.69 5.48
CA ALA A 434 2.09 22.14 6.81
C ALA A 434 1.20 20.92 7.10
N TYR A 435 -0.09 20.98 6.77
CA TYR A 435 -1.00 19.82 6.92
C TYR A 435 -0.66 18.69 5.96
N GLY A 436 -0.34 18.98 4.70
CA GLY A 436 0.09 17.96 3.73
C GLY A 436 1.36 17.23 4.16
N LEU A 437 2.35 17.97 4.67
CA LEU A 437 3.59 17.41 5.20
C LEU A 437 3.35 16.58 6.47
N ALA A 438 2.45 17.02 7.35
CA ALA A 438 2.06 16.25 8.51
C ALA A 438 1.37 14.93 8.11
N LEU A 439 0.44 14.98 7.15
CA LEU A 439 -0.26 13.79 6.66
C LEU A 439 0.70 12.78 6.05
N SER A 440 1.60 13.23 5.15
CA SER A 440 2.54 12.33 4.50
C SER A 440 3.44 11.60 5.49
N ARG A 441 3.89 12.26 6.57
CA ARG A 441 4.72 11.64 7.61
C ARG A 441 3.95 10.74 8.56
N VAL A 442 2.68 11.06 8.85
CA VAL A 442 1.80 10.17 9.61
C VAL A 442 1.57 8.87 8.84
N LEU A 443 1.30 8.95 7.54
CA LEU A 443 1.06 7.77 6.69
C LEU A 443 2.33 6.94 6.44
N GLN A 444 3.52 7.55 6.45
CA GLN A 444 4.81 6.84 6.44
C GLN A 444 5.15 6.17 7.79
N GLU A 445 4.30 6.32 8.81
CA GLU A 445 4.57 5.89 10.18
C GLU A 445 5.82 6.52 10.81
N ASP A 446 6.36 7.61 10.22
CA ASP A 446 7.44 8.40 10.81
C ASP A 446 6.88 9.28 11.94
N ALA A 447 6.68 8.67 13.10
CA ALA A 447 6.16 9.37 14.26
C ALA A 447 7.06 10.55 14.70
N GLY A 448 8.38 10.46 14.47
CA GLY A 448 9.32 11.52 14.83
C GLY A 448 9.13 12.76 13.96
N GLY A 449 9.18 12.59 12.64
CA GLY A 449 8.93 13.65 11.68
C GLY A 449 7.49 14.15 11.70
N ALA A 450 6.51 13.27 11.96
CA ALA A 450 5.10 13.64 12.12
C ALA A 450 4.89 14.55 13.35
N ILE A 451 5.53 14.26 14.49
CA ILE A 451 5.50 15.16 15.67
C ILE A 451 6.10 16.53 15.31
N ALA A 452 7.20 16.56 14.57
CA ALA A 452 7.82 17.82 14.16
C ALA A 452 6.91 18.63 13.20
N ALA A 453 6.31 17.97 12.21
CA ALA A 453 5.38 18.60 11.27
C ALA A 453 4.09 19.08 11.97
N LEU A 454 3.49 18.26 12.84
CA LEU A 454 2.28 18.63 13.58
C LEU A 454 2.51 19.75 14.59
N LYS A 455 3.71 19.88 15.16
CA LYS A 455 4.06 21.08 15.93
C LYS A 455 3.99 22.34 15.08
N ARG A 456 4.50 22.28 13.84
CA ARG A 456 4.39 23.42 12.90
C ARG A 456 2.93 23.72 12.54
N VAL A 457 2.11 22.69 12.35
CA VAL A 457 0.66 22.85 12.16
C VAL A 457 0.02 23.54 13.37
N VAL A 458 0.32 23.13 14.60
CA VAL A 458 -0.22 23.75 15.82
C VAL A 458 0.23 25.21 16.00
N GLU A 459 1.42 25.56 15.54
CA GLU A 459 1.89 26.96 15.52
C GLU A 459 1.10 27.82 14.53
N LEU A 460 0.80 27.29 13.35
CA LEU A 460 0.09 28.00 12.28
C LEU A 460 -1.43 28.04 12.49
N ASP A 461 -2.00 26.98 13.05
CA ASP A 461 -3.44 26.77 13.26
C ASP A 461 -3.76 26.60 14.75
N SER A 462 -3.33 27.58 15.53
CA SER A 462 -3.34 27.51 16.99
C SER A 462 -4.74 27.59 17.60
N ASP A 463 -5.76 27.96 16.84
CA ASP A 463 -7.14 28.02 17.32
C ASP A 463 -7.93 26.75 17.00
N ASN A 464 -7.41 25.88 16.14
CA ASN A 464 -8.05 24.62 15.80
C ASN A 464 -7.74 23.54 16.85
N PRO A 465 -8.78 22.97 17.51
CA PRO A 465 -8.56 21.88 18.47
C PRO A 465 -8.02 20.61 17.82
N TYR A 466 -8.33 20.33 16.55
CA TYR A 466 -7.93 19.11 15.86
C TYR A 466 -6.43 19.06 15.57
N ALA A 467 -5.78 20.19 15.26
CA ALA A 467 -4.32 20.27 15.12
C ALA A 467 -3.60 19.68 16.36
N ARG A 468 -4.10 20.00 17.56
CA ARG A 468 -3.57 19.48 18.82
C ARG A 468 -4.01 18.04 19.09
N ALA A 469 -5.20 17.64 18.64
CA ALA A 469 -5.68 16.26 18.72
C ALA A 469 -4.76 15.33 17.91
N TYR A 470 -4.41 15.68 16.68
CA TYR A 470 -3.48 14.92 15.85
C TYR A 470 -2.10 14.81 16.49
N LEU A 471 -1.54 15.91 16.99
CA LEU A 471 -0.26 15.88 17.71
C LEU A 471 -0.31 14.96 18.95
N ALA A 472 -1.40 15.04 19.71
CA ALA A 472 -1.61 14.17 20.86
C ALA A 472 -1.74 12.70 20.46
N PHE A 473 -2.47 12.39 19.39
CA PHE A 473 -2.61 11.03 18.87
C PHE A 473 -1.25 10.41 18.53
N VAL A 474 -0.38 11.13 17.81
CA VAL A 474 0.97 10.64 17.48
C VAL A 474 1.84 10.48 18.75
N TYR A 475 1.67 11.34 19.76
CA TYR A 475 2.31 11.11 21.06
C TYR A 475 1.81 9.83 21.76
N LEU A 476 0.51 9.54 21.69
CA LEU A 476 -0.06 8.31 22.26
C LEU A 476 0.43 7.06 21.52
N TYR A 477 0.51 7.10 20.19
CA TYR A 477 1.11 6.05 19.36
C TYR A 477 2.54 5.71 19.83
N GLN A 478 3.31 6.73 20.25
CA GLN A 478 4.65 6.60 20.81
C GLN A 478 4.70 6.35 22.33
N TRP A 479 3.57 6.01 22.95
CA TRP A 479 3.44 5.77 24.40
C TRP A 479 3.80 6.98 25.30
N ARG A 480 3.78 8.20 24.74
CA ARG A 480 4.14 9.45 25.44
C ARG A 480 2.91 10.14 26.03
N GLY A 481 2.23 9.46 26.96
CA GLY A 481 0.96 9.93 27.56
C GLY A 481 1.03 11.34 28.15
N LYS A 482 2.14 11.70 28.82
CA LYS A 482 2.33 13.05 29.38
C LYS A 482 2.36 14.13 28.29
N ASN A 483 3.14 13.91 27.21
CA ASN A 483 3.24 14.85 26.10
C ASN A 483 1.91 15.01 25.37
N ALA A 484 1.16 13.91 25.20
CA ALA A 484 -0.19 13.94 24.65
C ALA A 484 -1.12 14.81 25.51
N GLN A 485 -1.11 14.60 26.83
CA GLN A 485 -1.91 15.40 27.76
C GLN A 485 -1.51 16.89 27.70
N ASP A 486 -0.22 17.20 27.62
CA ASP A 486 0.28 18.58 27.52
C ASP A 486 -0.15 19.24 26.21
N ALA A 487 -0.11 18.51 25.09
CA ALA A 487 -0.61 18.98 23.80
C ALA A 487 -2.13 19.23 23.80
N LEU A 488 -2.91 18.40 24.51
CA LEU A 488 -4.38 18.54 24.59
C LEU A 488 -4.84 19.68 25.50
N LYS A 489 -4.05 20.08 26.50
CA LYS A 489 -4.45 21.09 27.51
C LYS A 489 -5.04 22.38 26.91
N PRO A 490 -4.44 23.02 25.89
CA PRO A 490 -5.02 24.21 25.28
C PRO A 490 -6.31 23.90 24.52
N ALA A 491 -6.37 22.79 23.78
CA ALA A 491 -7.55 22.40 23.01
C ALA A 491 -8.77 22.12 23.94
N LEU A 492 -8.54 21.44 25.07
CA LEU A 492 -9.58 21.19 26.07
C LEU A 492 -10.07 22.47 26.78
N LYS A 493 -9.27 23.54 26.82
CA LYS A 493 -9.74 24.84 27.31
C LYS A 493 -10.63 25.55 26.29
N LEU A 494 -10.34 25.40 25.00
CA LEU A 494 -11.11 25.98 23.91
C LEU A 494 -12.44 25.25 23.70
N ASN A 495 -12.40 23.91 23.67
CA ASN A 495 -13.58 23.08 23.50
C ASN A 495 -13.56 21.87 24.46
N PRO A 496 -14.03 22.03 25.71
CA PRO A 496 -13.98 20.96 26.71
C PRO A 496 -14.91 19.79 26.40
N ASN A 497 -15.93 19.97 25.54
CA ASN A 497 -16.95 18.96 25.29
C ASN A 497 -16.71 18.16 24.01
N LEU A 498 -15.61 18.41 23.30
CA LEU A 498 -15.28 17.68 22.08
C LEU A 498 -14.93 16.21 22.43
N PRO A 499 -15.74 15.22 21.99
CA PRO A 499 -15.58 13.82 22.40
C PRO A 499 -14.18 13.26 22.13
N GLU A 500 -13.60 13.63 20.99
CA GLU A 500 -12.28 13.17 20.54
C GLU A 500 -11.17 13.62 21.49
N LEU A 501 -11.20 14.88 21.95
CA LEU A 501 -10.20 15.40 22.88
C LEU A 501 -10.32 14.71 24.25
N GLN A 502 -11.56 14.44 24.69
CA GLN A 502 -11.82 13.71 25.92
C GLN A 502 -11.31 12.26 25.81
N ALA A 503 -11.63 11.56 24.73
CA ALA A 503 -11.17 10.20 24.48
C ALA A 503 -9.63 10.11 24.49
N LEU A 504 -8.96 11.01 23.74
CA LEU A 504 -7.50 11.09 23.73
C LEU A 504 -6.93 11.43 25.12
N SER A 505 -7.58 12.29 25.90
CA SER A 505 -7.16 12.59 27.27
C SER A 505 -7.36 11.40 28.21
N GLY A 506 -8.40 10.59 28.00
CA GLY A 506 -8.64 9.34 28.74
C GLY A 506 -7.55 8.32 28.48
N VAL A 507 -7.19 8.11 27.20
CA VAL A 507 -6.07 7.24 26.81
C VAL A 507 -4.74 7.78 27.38
N ALA A 508 -4.50 9.10 27.29
CA ALA A 508 -3.32 9.73 27.87
C ALA A 508 -3.22 9.51 29.39
N ALA A 509 -4.35 9.60 30.11
CA ALA A 509 -4.42 9.34 31.54
C ALA A 509 -4.13 7.86 31.86
N LEU A 510 -4.67 6.93 31.07
CA LEU A 510 -4.44 5.50 31.23
C LEU A 510 -2.95 5.15 31.04
N LEU A 511 -2.29 5.68 30.00
CA LEU A 511 -0.86 5.48 29.76
C LEU A 511 0.04 6.05 30.88
N GLN A 512 -0.47 6.99 31.66
CA GLN A 512 0.20 7.54 32.84
C GLN A 512 -0.15 6.78 34.14
N GLY A 513 -0.91 5.68 34.05
CA GLY A 513 -1.36 4.89 35.20
C GLY A 513 -2.54 5.50 35.96
N ASN A 514 -3.16 6.57 35.46
CA ASN A 514 -4.30 7.21 36.11
C ASN A 514 -5.63 6.57 35.69
N VAL A 515 -5.81 5.31 36.13
CA VAL A 515 -6.94 4.45 35.76
C VAL A 515 -8.28 5.05 36.19
N PHE A 516 -8.37 5.65 37.38
CA PHE A 516 -9.61 6.25 37.87
C PHE A 516 -10.08 7.42 37.00
N ARG A 517 -9.16 8.30 36.60
CA ARG A 517 -9.49 9.41 35.70
C ARG A 517 -9.88 8.91 34.31
N ALA A 518 -9.15 7.96 33.76
CA ALA A 518 -9.49 7.36 32.47
C ALA A 518 -10.89 6.74 32.50
N TRP A 519 -11.20 5.98 33.55
CA TRP A 519 -12.53 5.38 33.75
C TRP A 519 -13.65 6.42 33.83
N GLN A 520 -13.46 7.50 34.60
CA GLN A 520 -14.44 8.60 34.66
C GLN A 520 -14.69 9.24 33.29
N ILE A 521 -13.64 9.48 32.51
CA ILE A 521 -13.75 10.05 31.16
C ILE A 521 -14.52 9.11 30.24
N PHE A 522 -14.16 7.82 30.20
CA PHE A 522 -14.83 6.86 29.30
C PHE A 522 -16.29 6.62 29.68
N GLN A 523 -16.62 6.60 30.98
CA GLN A 523 -18.02 6.53 31.43
C GLN A 523 -18.83 7.75 30.96
N ALA A 524 -18.23 8.95 30.98
CA ALA A 524 -18.89 10.17 30.53
C ALA A 524 -19.12 10.19 29.00
N LEU A 525 -18.26 9.51 28.23
CA LEU A 525 -18.37 9.42 26.77
C LEU A 525 -19.37 8.36 26.27
N GLN A 526 -19.98 7.57 27.17
CA GLN A 526 -20.90 6.47 26.83
C GLN A 526 -20.28 5.44 25.85
N LEU A 527 -18.96 5.26 25.91
CA LEU A 527 -18.20 4.29 25.11
C LEU A 527 -18.22 2.88 25.70
#